data_AF-X0T246-F1
#
_entry.id   AF-X0T246-F1
#
_cell.length_a   1.000
_cell.length_b   1.000
_cell.length_c   1.000
_cell.angle_alpha   90.00
_cell.angle_beta   90.00
_cell.angle_gamma   90.00
#
_symmetry.space_group_name_H-M   'P 1'
#
loop_
_entity.id
_entity.type
_entity.pdbx_description
1 polymer ?
#
loop_
_entity_poly.entity_id
_entity_poly.type
_entity_poly.pdbx_seq_one_letter_code
_entity_poly.pdbx_strand_id
1 'polypeptide(L)'
;PPIEWQHMCGAQKGAIIGMVLYEGWAKTVDEAKALLEKDEIRLEPNHHHQTVGPMAGTISPSAPVWVVENKAFGNRAFCRQVEGNQQFGDYSDQALQGLCMWRDVWAPTMRKALHTIGGLDLKPIITKALLMGDELHNRQTASSSLFANAMAVAMAQTDLPNKSEMIGTLKYVTNHEMIFLGLAMAAGKAIVDPACEIEYSTVVTAMSRNGVEFGIRVSGLGDEWFTTPAPVLEGLYMPGYSAKDAGLDIGDSSITETVGWGGFVLGGAPGILSLVG
;
A
#
# COMPACT_ATOMS: atom_id res chain seq x y z
N PRO A 1 -10.47 9.06 0.40
CA PRO A 1 -11.40 10.01 1.07
C PRO A 1 -12.29 9.27 2.10
N PRO A 2 -12.89 9.97 3.07
CA PRO A 2 -13.88 9.41 4.00
C PRO A 2 -15.05 8.76 3.26
N ILE A 3 -15.53 7.62 3.75
CA ILE A 3 -16.73 6.94 3.25
C ILE A 3 -17.31 6.06 4.35
N GLU A 4 -18.63 6.08 4.49
CA GLU A 4 -19.34 5.24 5.46
C GLU A 4 -19.39 3.78 5.01
N TRP A 5 -19.35 2.84 5.97
CA TRP A 5 -19.39 1.40 5.74
C TRP A 5 -20.48 0.97 4.74
N GLN A 6 -21.69 1.52 4.89
CA GLN A 6 -22.85 1.21 4.06
C GLN A 6 -22.58 1.44 2.56
N HIS A 7 -21.80 2.48 2.25
CA HIS A 7 -21.52 2.94 0.89
C HIS A 7 -20.25 2.33 0.27
N MET A 8 -19.42 1.64 1.07
CA MET A 8 -18.20 1.02 0.56
C MET A 8 -18.47 -0.05 -0.51
N CYS A 9 -17.56 -0.16 -1.48
CA CYS A 9 -17.64 -1.17 -2.53
C CYS A 9 -17.35 -2.59 -1.99
N GLY A 10 -17.67 -3.61 -2.80
CA GLY A 10 -17.53 -5.01 -2.38
C GLY A 10 -16.11 -5.40 -1.95
N ALA A 11 -15.09 -4.95 -2.68
CA ALA A 11 -13.68 -5.23 -2.36
C ALA A 11 -13.28 -4.62 -1.00
N GLN A 12 -13.68 -3.37 -0.72
CA GLN A 12 -13.44 -2.76 0.58
C GLN A 12 -14.18 -3.49 1.69
N LYS A 13 -15.46 -3.81 1.49
CA LYS A 13 -16.26 -4.53 2.49
C LYS A 13 -15.64 -5.88 2.85
N GLY A 14 -15.25 -6.66 1.84
CA GLY A 14 -14.55 -7.93 2.04
C GLY A 14 -13.22 -7.76 2.78
N ALA A 15 -12.43 -6.76 2.40
CA ALA A 15 -11.12 -6.53 3.01
C ALA A 15 -11.24 -6.13 4.49
N ILE A 16 -12.25 -5.33 4.85
CA ILE A 16 -12.52 -4.91 6.23
C ILE A 16 -13.02 -6.11 7.04
N ILE A 17 -13.97 -6.90 6.52
CA ILE A 17 -14.41 -8.16 7.17
C ILE A 17 -13.20 -9.06 7.46
N GLY A 18 -12.30 -9.22 6.49
CA GLY A 18 -11.07 -9.97 6.65
C GLY A 18 -10.20 -9.44 7.80
N MET A 19 -10.07 -8.11 7.94
CA MET A 19 -9.33 -7.51 9.06
C MET A 19 -10.01 -7.74 10.42
N VAL A 20 -11.35 -7.68 10.50
CA VAL A 20 -12.08 -7.98 11.74
C VAL A 20 -11.83 -9.43 12.20
N LEU A 21 -11.82 -10.37 11.25
CA LEU A 21 -11.51 -11.78 11.51
C LEU A 21 -10.04 -11.98 11.89
N TYR A 22 -9.13 -11.33 11.17
CA TYR A 22 -7.69 -11.39 11.41
C TYR A 22 -7.31 -10.87 12.81
N GLU A 23 -7.95 -9.81 13.28
CA GLU A 23 -7.77 -9.28 14.64
C GLU A 23 -8.47 -10.12 15.72
N GLY A 24 -9.29 -11.10 15.33
CA GLY A 24 -10.04 -11.95 16.25
C GLY A 24 -11.18 -11.20 16.99
N TRP A 25 -11.63 -10.06 16.47
CA TRP A 25 -12.76 -9.31 17.02
C TRP A 25 -14.10 -10.03 16.78
N ALA A 26 -14.16 -10.86 15.74
CA ALA A 26 -15.27 -11.76 15.44
C ALA A 26 -14.75 -13.14 15.09
N LYS A 27 -15.56 -14.19 15.32
CA LYS A 27 -15.23 -15.57 14.97
C LYS A 27 -15.84 -16.01 13.65
N THR A 28 -16.85 -15.28 13.17
CA THR A 28 -17.56 -15.58 11.93
C THR A 28 -17.77 -14.34 11.10
N VAL A 29 -17.99 -14.52 9.79
CA VAL A 29 -18.29 -13.41 8.86
C VAL A 29 -19.56 -12.67 9.29
N ASP A 30 -20.57 -13.37 9.80
CA ASP A 30 -21.83 -12.75 10.23
C ASP A 30 -21.65 -11.91 11.49
N GLU A 31 -20.85 -12.39 12.45
CA GLU A 31 -20.45 -11.58 13.62
C GLU A 31 -19.66 -10.34 13.18
N ALA A 32 -18.71 -10.49 12.25
CA ALA A 32 -17.91 -9.37 11.75
C ALA A 32 -18.79 -8.30 11.08
N LYS A 33 -19.74 -8.71 10.23
CA LYS A 33 -20.71 -7.80 9.61
C LYS A 33 -21.57 -7.10 10.66
N ALA A 34 -22.05 -7.83 11.66
CA ALA A 34 -22.89 -7.25 12.71
C ALA A 34 -22.15 -6.17 13.53
N LEU A 35 -20.85 -6.34 13.79
CA LEU A 35 -20.02 -5.31 14.44
C LEU A 35 -19.89 -4.05 13.57
N LEU A 36 -19.65 -4.24 12.27
CA LEU A 36 -19.48 -3.15 11.30
C LEU A 36 -20.80 -2.40 11.05
N GLU A 37 -21.93 -3.10 10.99
CA GLU A 37 -23.26 -2.51 10.81
C GLU A 37 -23.76 -1.72 12.04
N LYS A 38 -23.20 -2.01 13.22
CA LYS A 38 -23.51 -1.31 14.48
C LYS A 38 -22.53 -0.17 14.79
N ASP A 39 -21.60 0.12 13.88
CA ASP A 39 -20.53 1.10 14.09
C ASP A 39 -19.68 0.83 15.35
N GLU A 40 -19.58 -0.43 15.79
CA GLU A 40 -18.71 -0.81 16.93
C GLU A 40 -17.22 -0.76 16.56
N ILE A 41 -16.92 -0.68 15.26
CA ILE A 41 -15.57 -0.58 14.70
C ILE A 41 -15.48 0.74 13.94
N ARG A 42 -14.57 1.61 14.39
CA ARG A 42 -14.32 2.89 13.71
C ARG A 42 -13.45 2.69 12.47
N LEU A 43 -13.94 3.19 11.33
CA LEU A 43 -13.26 3.16 10.05
C LEU A 43 -12.83 4.59 9.67
N GLU A 44 -11.54 4.77 9.40
CA GLU A 44 -10.96 6.09 9.06
C GLU A 44 -10.06 5.95 7.82
N PRO A 45 -9.97 6.99 6.96
CA PRO A 45 -9.02 7.00 5.85
C PRO A 45 -7.56 6.96 6.31
N ASN A 46 -6.73 6.17 5.64
CA ASN A 46 -5.29 6.11 5.89
C ASN A 46 -4.62 7.49 5.88
N HIS A 47 -5.02 8.36 4.95
CA HIS A 47 -4.45 9.70 4.76
C HIS A 47 -4.58 10.60 5.99
N HIS A 48 -5.55 10.35 6.88
CA HIS A 48 -5.73 11.07 8.15
C HIS A 48 -4.75 10.61 9.25
N HIS A 49 -4.05 9.49 9.02
CA HIS A 49 -3.13 8.87 9.96
C HIS A 49 -1.71 8.78 9.41
N GLN A 50 -1.29 9.73 8.56
CA GLN A 50 0.02 9.72 7.88
C GLN A 50 0.29 8.41 7.13
N THR A 51 -0.77 7.73 6.69
CA THR A 51 -0.71 6.39 6.16
C THR A 51 -1.30 6.36 4.75
N VAL A 52 -0.91 5.35 3.98
CA VAL A 52 -1.50 5.02 2.67
C VAL A 52 -1.62 3.51 2.54
N GLY A 53 -2.56 3.04 1.72
CA GLY A 53 -2.75 1.61 1.46
C GLY A 53 -3.04 1.30 -0.01
N PRO A 54 -2.40 0.28 -0.61
CA PRO A 54 -2.74 -0.16 -1.97
C PRO A 54 -4.13 -0.82 -1.99
N MET A 55 -4.85 -0.67 -3.10
CA MET A 55 -6.17 -1.28 -3.33
C MET A 55 -7.17 -0.96 -2.20
N ALA A 56 -7.85 -1.93 -1.59
CA ALA A 56 -8.76 -1.67 -0.48
C ALA A 56 -8.06 -1.00 0.73
N GLY A 57 -6.73 -1.15 0.83
CA GLY A 57 -5.89 -0.34 1.70
C GLY A 57 -6.16 -0.53 3.19
N THR A 58 -6.82 -1.61 3.60
CA THR A 58 -7.22 -1.80 5.00
C THR A 58 -6.02 -2.11 5.87
N ILE A 59 -5.96 -1.46 7.04
CA ILE A 59 -4.89 -1.60 8.03
C ILE A 59 -5.56 -1.72 9.39
N SER A 60 -5.11 -2.69 10.18
CA SER A 60 -5.61 -2.98 11.52
C SER A 60 -4.45 -3.00 12.53
N PRO A 61 -4.73 -2.95 13.85
CA PRO A 61 -3.68 -2.78 14.87
C PRO A 61 -2.55 -3.81 14.86
N SER A 62 -2.84 -5.06 14.52
CA SER A 62 -1.86 -6.15 14.47
C SER A 62 -1.11 -6.23 13.14
N ALA A 63 -1.53 -5.49 12.11
CA ALA A 63 -0.89 -5.51 10.81
C ALA A 63 0.46 -4.78 10.86
N PRO A 64 1.56 -5.39 10.37
CA PRO A 64 2.81 -4.66 10.23
C PRO A 64 2.66 -3.54 9.18
N VAL A 65 3.52 -2.52 9.25
CA VAL A 65 3.58 -1.46 8.23
C VAL A 65 5.03 -1.14 7.91
N TRP A 66 5.27 -0.70 6.68
CA TRP A 66 6.47 0.05 6.36
C TRP A 66 6.45 1.38 7.10
N VAL A 67 7.60 1.78 7.64
CA VAL A 67 7.80 3.08 8.28
C VAL A 67 8.84 3.83 7.49
N VAL A 68 8.46 4.95 6.88
CA VAL A 68 9.38 5.81 6.13
C VAL A 68 9.53 7.13 6.84
N GLU A 69 10.76 7.50 7.16
CA GLU A 69 11.10 8.77 7.78
C GLU A 69 11.69 9.73 6.75
N ASN A 70 11.10 10.92 6.66
CA ASN A 70 11.66 12.00 5.89
C ASN A 70 12.68 12.76 6.75
N LYS A 71 13.95 12.38 6.65
CA LYS A 71 15.05 12.96 7.43
C LYS A 71 15.18 14.49 7.32
N ALA A 72 14.70 15.11 6.23
CA ALA A 72 14.81 16.55 6.03
C ALA A 72 13.80 17.35 6.86
N PHE A 73 12.61 16.79 7.10
CA PHE A 73 11.51 17.46 7.82
C PHE A 73 11.11 16.76 9.13
N GLY A 74 11.64 15.57 9.40
CA GLY A 74 11.41 14.81 10.63
C GLY A 74 10.07 14.07 10.70
N ASN A 75 9.19 14.23 9.69
CA ASN A 75 7.92 13.51 9.64
C ASN A 75 8.09 12.05 9.19
N ARG A 76 7.07 11.24 9.49
CA ARG A 76 6.98 9.83 9.09
C ARG A 76 5.70 9.58 8.32
N ALA A 77 5.75 8.57 7.46
CA ALA A 77 4.57 8.01 6.85
C ALA A 77 4.63 6.48 6.83
N PHE A 78 3.46 5.88 6.67
CA PHE A 78 3.27 4.44 6.79
C PHE A 78 2.54 3.87 5.59
N CYS A 79 2.80 2.59 5.31
CA CYS A 79 2.01 1.84 4.35
C CYS A 79 1.98 0.37 4.73
N ARG A 80 0.83 -0.29 4.57
CA ARG A 80 0.79 -1.75 4.63
C ARG A 80 1.64 -2.36 3.51
N GLN A 81 2.11 -3.58 3.77
CA GLN A 81 2.64 -4.47 2.74
C GLN A 81 1.63 -4.72 1.63
N VAL A 82 2.16 -4.99 0.44
CA VAL A 82 1.38 -5.41 -0.73
C VAL A 82 1.30 -6.93 -0.67
N GLU A 83 0.10 -7.49 -0.71
CA GLU A 83 -0.10 -8.94 -0.77
C GLU A 83 -1.20 -9.29 -1.79
N GLY A 84 -1.29 -10.56 -2.19
CA GLY A 84 -1.98 -10.94 -3.41
C GLY A 84 -3.51 -11.01 -3.33
N ASN A 85 -4.12 -11.11 -2.15
CA ASN A 85 -5.52 -11.54 -2.03
C ASN A 85 -6.35 -10.59 -1.15
N GLN A 86 -5.92 -10.34 0.08
CA GLN A 86 -6.76 -9.65 1.08
C GLN A 86 -7.03 -8.19 0.70
N GLN A 87 -6.07 -7.52 0.06
CA GLN A 87 -6.21 -6.15 -0.43
C GLN A 87 -7.25 -6.00 -1.55
N PHE A 88 -7.67 -7.11 -2.16
CA PHE A 88 -8.74 -7.16 -3.15
C PHE A 88 -10.08 -7.64 -2.57
N GLY A 89 -10.14 -7.85 -1.25
CA GLY A 89 -11.35 -8.20 -0.53
C GLY A 89 -11.52 -9.67 -0.19
N ASP A 90 -10.52 -10.52 -0.45
CA ASP A 90 -10.55 -11.92 -0.03
C ASP A 90 -10.35 -12.05 1.48
N TYR A 91 -11.24 -12.80 2.13
CA TYR A 91 -11.21 -13.12 3.55
C TYR A 91 -11.23 -14.64 3.80
N SER A 92 -10.79 -15.43 2.81
CA SER A 92 -10.55 -16.87 2.96
C SER A 92 -9.46 -17.16 3.99
N ASP A 93 -9.47 -18.37 4.56
CA ASP A 93 -8.43 -18.83 5.50
C ASP A 93 -7.02 -18.68 4.91
N GLN A 94 -6.86 -18.89 3.60
CA GLN A 94 -5.58 -18.71 2.92
C GLN A 94 -5.13 -17.25 2.90
N ALA A 95 -6.04 -16.31 2.61
CA ALA A 95 -5.75 -14.88 2.64
C ALA A 95 -5.38 -14.41 4.05
N LEU A 96 -6.15 -14.83 5.06
CA LEU A 96 -5.88 -14.48 6.46
C LEU A 96 -4.57 -15.10 6.98
N GLN A 97 -4.27 -16.35 6.59
CA GLN A 97 -2.98 -16.98 6.89
C GLN A 97 -1.82 -16.20 6.28
N GLY A 98 -1.99 -15.61 5.09
CA GLY A 98 -1.01 -14.71 4.48
C GLY A 98 -0.72 -13.48 5.35
N LEU A 99 -1.75 -12.86 5.94
CA LEU A 99 -1.58 -11.76 6.90
C LEU A 99 -0.85 -12.21 8.18
N CYS A 100 -1.17 -13.39 8.69
CA CYS A 100 -0.46 -13.98 9.83
C CYS A 100 1.02 -14.23 9.51
N MET A 101 1.35 -14.73 8.32
CA MET A 101 2.74 -14.91 7.89
C MET A 101 3.52 -13.58 7.85
N TRP A 102 2.88 -12.50 7.43
CA TRP A 102 3.46 -11.16 7.50
C TRP A 102 3.73 -10.72 8.94
N ARG A 103 2.74 -10.84 9.82
CA ARG A 103 2.84 -10.44 11.24
C ARG A 103 3.88 -11.24 12.00
N ASP A 104 3.88 -12.55 11.82
CA ASP A 104 4.59 -13.48 12.71
C ASP A 104 5.97 -13.88 12.18
N VAL A 105 6.19 -13.81 10.85
CA VAL A 105 7.43 -14.33 10.23
C VAL A 105 8.15 -13.28 9.39
N TRP A 106 7.52 -12.79 8.30
CA TRP A 106 8.23 -11.99 7.29
C TRP A 106 8.58 -10.59 7.79
N ALA A 107 7.64 -9.85 8.37
CA ALA A 107 7.91 -8.50 8.88
C ALA A 107 8.88 -8.51 10.07
N PRO A 108 8.74 -9.39 11.09
CA PRO A 108 9.71 -9.46 12.19
C PRO A 108 11.14 -9.77 11.72
N THR A 109 11.29 -10.68 10.75
CA THR A 109 12.58 -11.01 10.15
C THR A 109 13.21 -9.79 9.45
N MET A 110 12.45 -9.12 8.59
CA MET A 110 12.93 -7.92 7.89
C MET A 110 13.20 -6.77 8.86
N ARG A 111 12.37 -6.59 9.88
CA ARG A 111 12.55 -5.57 10.92
C ARG A 111 13.87 -5.77 11.66
N LYS A 112 14.19 -7.00 12.07
CA LYS A 112 15.46 -7.31 12.73
C LYS A 112 16.65 -6.98 11.83
N ALA A 113 16.58 -7.37 10.56
CA ALA A 113 17.61 -7.07 9.57
C ALA A 113 17.79 -5.55 9.38
N LEU A 114 16.68 -4.81 9.26
CA LEU A 114 16.70 -3.36 9.07
C LEU A 114 17.33 -2.64 10.27
N HIS A 115 17.07 -3.10 11.50
CA HIS A 115 17.70 -2.55 12.69
C HIS A 115 19.21 -2.79 12.73
N THR A 116 19.70 -3.93 12.22
CA THR A 116 21.14 -4.21 12.13
C THR A 116 21.88 -3.22 11.24
N ILE A 117 21.25 -2.78 10.15
CA ILE A 117 21.85 -1.80 9.20
C ILE A 117 21.49 -0.34 9.52
N GLY A 118 20.71 -0.09 10.57
CA GLY A 118 20.32 1.26 10.99
C GLY A 118 19.28 1.94 10.08
N GLY A 119 18.60 1.19 9.23
CA GLY A 119 17.67 1.69 8.21
C GLY A 119 18.19 1.54 6.78
N LEU A 120 17.33 1.88 5.83
CA LEU A 120 17.62 1.78 4.39
C LEU A 120 17.23 3.09 3.71
N ASP A 121 18.19 3.71 3.01
CA ASP A 121 17.90 4.92 2.25
C ASP A 121 17.14 4.57 0.97
N LEU A 122 15.92 5.10 0.84
CA LEU A 122 15.04 4.78 -0.29
C LEU A 122 15.36 5.60 -1.56
N LYS A 123 15.87 6.83 -1.42
CA LYS A 123 16.17 7.71 -2.57
C LYS A 123 17.12 7.07 -3.59
N PRO A 124 18.24 6.42 -3.20
CA PRO A 124 19.10 5.71 -4.15
C PRO A 124 18.41 4.56 -4.87
N ILE A 125 17.55 3.80 -4.18
CA ILE A 125 16.79 2.69 -4.78
C ILE A 125 15.79 3.22 -5.80
N ILE A 126 14.98 4.22 -5.40
CA ILE A 126 13.97 4.90 -6.22
C ILE A 126 14.62 5.46 -7.49
N THR A 127 15.69 6.24 -7.33
CA THR A 127 16.39 6.88 -8.47
C THR A 127 16.92 5.84 -9.45
N LYS A 128 17.55 4.77 -8.94
CA LYS A 128 18.08 3.71 -9.79
C LYS A 128 16.97 2.90 -10.46
N ALA A 129 15.87 2.62 -9.77
CA ALA A 129 14.73 1.89 -10.32
C ALA A 129 14.07 2.64 -11.48
N LEU A 130 13.88 3.96 -11.35
CA LEU A 130 13.39 4.83 -12.42
C LEU A 130 14.27 4.74 -13.68
N LEU A 131 15.59 4.70 -13.51
CA LEU A 131 16.55 4.49 -14.62
C LEU A 131 16.58 3.05 -15.17
N MET A 132 15.98 2.10 -14.45
CA MET A 132 15.85 0.68 -14.84
C MET A 132 14.43 0.36 -15.37
N GLY A 133 13.67 1.40 -15.69
CA GLY A 133 12.38 1.31 -16.36
C GLY A 133 11.19 1.03 -15.44
N ASP A 134 11.33 1.19 -14.12
CA ASP A 134 10.17 1.24 -13.23
C ASP A 134 9.53 2.64 -13.28
N GLU A 135 8.22 2.69 -13.03
CA GLU A 135 7.51 3.96 -12.78
C GLU A 135 7.03 4.08 -11.33
N LEU A 136 7.25 3.06 -10.49
CA LEU A 136 6.99 3.06 -9.06
C LEU A 136 5.51 3.10 -8.64
N HIS A 137 4.59 2.71 -9.53
CA HIS A 137 3.19 2.44 -9.19
C HIS A 137 2.78 1.03 -9.64
N ASN A 138 2.79 0.77 -10.94
CA ASN A 138 2.36 -0.49 -11.54
C ASN A 138 3.54 -1.43 -11.87
N ARG A 139 4.71 -0.89 -12.20
CA ARG A 139 5.95 -1.65 -12.42
C ARG A 139 6.97 -1.30 -11.36
N GLN A 140 7.29 -2.30 -10.54
CA GLN A 140 8.21 -2.24 -9.39
C GLN A 140 9.28 -3.33 -9.44
N THR A 141 9.50 -3.96 -10.59
CA THR A 141 10.38 -5.11 -10.71
C THR A 141 11.82 -4.75 -10.33
N ALA A 142 12.32 -3.60 -10.79
CA ALA A 142 13.68 -3.16 -10.50
C ALA A 142 13.82 -2.73 -9.02
N SER A 143 12.88 -1.94 -8.51
CA SER A 143 12.87 -1.43 -7.14
C SER A 143 12.74 -2.56 -6.11
N SER A 144 11.86 -3.53 -6.34
CA SER A 144 11.69 -4.73 -5.51
C SER A 144 12.95 -5.58 -5.49
N SER A 145 13.59 -5.77 -6.66
CA SER A 145 14.87 -6.49 -6.74
C SER A 145 16.01 -5.76 -6.03
N LEU A 146 16.10 -4.44 -6.18
CA LEU A 146 17.10 -3.61 -5.50
C LEU A 146 16.91 -3.61 -3.99
N PHE A 147 15.66 -3.57 -3.51
CA PHE A 147 15.32 -3.72 -2.11
C PHE A 147 15.72 -5.09 -1.56
N ALA A 148 15.37 -6.17 -2.27
CA ALA A 148 15.76 -7.54 -1.90
C ALA A 148 17.29 -7.66 -1.76
N ASN A 149 18.04 -7.11 -2.73
CA ASN A 149 19.50 -7.11 -2.71
C ASN A 149 20.07 -6.31 -1.51
N ALA A 150 19.50 -5.15 -1.21
CA ALA A 150 19.94 -4.32 -0.09
C ALA A 150 19.69 -4.98 1.28
N MET A 151 18.60 -5.76 1.39
CA MET A 151 18.24 -6.46 2.62
C MET A 151 18.93 -7.82 2.78
N ALA A 152 19.40 -8.44 1.68
CA ALA A 152 19.85 -9.83 1.67
C ALA A 152 20.96 -10.13 2.70
N VAL A 153 22.02 -9.32 2.72
CA VAL A 153 23.14 -9.53 3.65
C VAL A 153 22.70 -9.28 5.09
N ALA A 154 21.94 -8.20 5.33
CA ALA A 154 21.43 -7.87 6.66
C ALA A 154 20.57 -8.99 7.22
N MET A 155 19.67 -9.56 6.40
CA MET A 155 18.84 -10.71 6.76
C MET A 155 19.69 -11.95 7.04
N ALA A 156 20.69 -12.25 6.22
CA ALA A 156 21.58 -13.39 6.43
C ALA A 156 22.44 -13.28 7.70
N GLN A 157 22.75 -12.06 8.15
CA GLN A 157 23.49 -11.79 9.38
C GLN A 157 22.60 -11.75 10.63
N THR A 158 21.27 -11.75 10.48
CA THR A 158 20.38 -11.79 11.64
C THR A 158 20.53 -13.12 12.38
N ASP A 159 20.75 -13.03 13.69
CA ASP A 159 20.77 -14.20 14.56
C ASP A 159 19.33 -14.65 14.86
N LEU A 160 18.67 -15.25 13.89
CA LEU A 160 17.32 -15.78 14.06
C LEU A 160 17.38 -17.17 14.69
N PRO A 161 16.48 -17.49 15.64
CA PRO A 161 16.44 -18.80 16.26
C PRO A 161 16.18 -19.93 15.25
N ASN A 162 15.58 -19.60 14.10
CA ASN A 162 15.18 -20.56 13.09
C ASN A 162 15.70 -20.17 11.69
N LYS A 163 16.72 -20.89 11.20
CA LYS A 163 17.28 -20.70 9.86
C LYS A 163 16.25 -20.89 8.74
N SER A 164 15.22 -21.72 8.96
CA SER A 164 14.19 -21.98 7.95
C SER A 164 13.26 -20.77 7.73
N GLU A 165 12.94 -20.01 8.78
CA GLU A 165 12.18 -18.75 8.69
C GLU A 165 12.92 -17.68 7.92
N MET A 166 14.24 -17.55 8.14
CA MET A 166 15.09 -16.66 7.37
C MET A 166 15.00 -17.02 5.87
N ILE A 167 15.27 -18.28 5.52
CA ILE A 167 15.25 -18.75 4.13
C ILE A 167 13.87 -18.53 3.51
N GLY A 168 12.79 -18.79 4.26
CA GLY A 168 11.42 -18.52 3.83
C GLY A 168 11.18 -17.04 3.54
N THR A 169 11.68 -16.15 4.39
CA THR A 169 11.54 -14.70 4.18
C THR A 169 12.38 -14.23 2.99
N LEU A 170 13.61 -14.71 2.81
CA LEU A 170 14.37 -14.38 1.59
C LEU A 170 13.65 -14.86 0.34
N LYS A 171 13.17 -16.10 0.31
CA LYS A 171 12.40 -16.62 -0.83
C LYS A 171 11.18 -15.75 -1.13
N TYR A 172 10.49 -15.29 -0.10
CA TYR A 172 9.36 -14.40 -0.27
C TYR A 172 9.79 -13.07 -0.91
N VAL A 173 10.75 -12.37 -0.29
CA VAL A 173 11.20 -11.04 -0.74
C VAL A 173 11.81 -11.09 -2.14
N THR A 174 12.61 -12.12 -2.47
CA THR A 174 13.27 -12.22 -3.78
C THR A 174 12.32 -12.59 -4.93
N ASN A 175 11.16 -13.17 -4.64
CA ASN A 175 10.15 -13.53 -5.65
C ASN A 175 8.96 -12.56 -5.68
N HIS A 176 8.99 -11.50 -4.87
CA HIS A 176 7.88 -10.55 -4.78
C HIS A 176 8.14 -9.31 -5.66
N GLU A 177 7.57 -9.30 -6.86
CA GLU A 177 7.83 -8.24 -7.86
C GLU A 177 7.25 -6.87 -7.47
N MET A 178 6.25 -6.83 -6.58
CA MET A 178 5.56 -5.61 -6.14
C MET A 178 5.83 -5.19 -4.69
N ILE A 179 6.80 -5.79 -3.97
CA ILE A 179 6.98 -5.54 -2.51
C ILE A 179 7.33 -4.08 -2.25
N PHE A 180 8.05 -3.45 -3.18
CA PHE A 180 8.47 -2.06 -3.07
C PHE A 180 7.34 -1.06 -3.23
N LEU A 181 6.16 -1.45 -3.74
CA LEU A 181 5.04 -0.50 -3.90
C LEU A 181 4.65 0.14 -2.57
N GLY A 182 4.58 -0.64 -1.48
CA GLY A 182 4.28 -0.07 -0.16
C GLY A 182 5.35 0.94 0.32
N LEU A 183 6.62 0.66 0.04
CA LEU A 183 7.73 1.58 0.35
C LEU A 183 7.68 2.85 -0.51
N ALA A 184 7.38 2.72 -1.81
CA ALA A 184 7.21 3.85 -2.72
C ALA A 184 6.03 4.73 -2.29
N MET A 185 4.90 4.13 -1.94
CA MET A 185 3.72 4.85 -1.45
C MET A 185 4.00 5.59 -0.14
N ALA A 186 4.61 4.92 0.86
CA ALA A 186 5.00 5.55 2.11
C ALA A 186 6.04 6.67 1.89
N ALA A 187 6.99 6.49 0.96
CA ALA A 187 7.93 7.53 0.58
C ALA A 187 7.22 8.73 -0.07
N GLY A 188 6.29 8.50 -0.99
CA GLY A 188 5.48 9.55 -1.60
C GLY A 188 4.68 10.34 -0.56
N LYS A 189 4.02 9.64 0.37
CA LYS A 189 3.31 10.26 1.49
C LYS A 189 4.25 11.08 2.38
N ALA A 190 5.41 10.54 2.76
CA ALA A 190 6.39 11.24 3.59
C ALA A 190 6.99 12.48 2.90
N ILE A 191 7.10 12.46 1.56
CA ILE A 191 7.56 13.60 0.74
C ILE A 191 6.53 14.71 0.69
N VAL A 192 5.24 14.36 0.52
CA VAL A 192 4.18 15.35 0.29
C VAL A 192 3.62 15.93 1.58
N ASP A 193 3.68 15.20 2.71
CA ASP A 193 3.11 15.65 3.98
C ASP A 193 3.64 17.02 4.47
N PRO A 194 4.95 17.33 4.39
CA PRO A 194 5.47 18.66 4.72
C PRO A 194 5.01 19.77 3.76
N ALA A 195 4.43 19.42 2.62
CA ALA A 195 3.85 20.37 1.68
C ALA A 195 2.36 20.63 1.95
N CYS A 196 1.75 20.00 2.97
CA CYS A 196 0.42 20.35 3.45
C CYS A 196 0.43 21.68 4.24
N GLU A 197 -0.73 22.33 4.32
CA GLU A 197 -0.96 23.51 5.17
C GLU A 197 -0.06 24.72 4.86
N ILE A 198 0.39 24.84 3.60
CA ILE A 198 1.11 26.04 3.15
C ILE A 198 0.07 27.06 2.66
N GLU A 199 -0.02 28.20 3.36
CA GLU A 199 -0.95 29.27 3.03
C GLU A 199 -0.83 29.68 1.55
N TYR A 200 -1.97 29.84 0.87
CA TYR A 200 -2.09 30.16 -0.56
C TYR A 200 -1.53 29.12 -1.55
N SER A 201 -1.01 27.98 -1.10
CA SER A 201 -0.52 26.94 -1.99
C SER A 201 -1.67 26.17 -2.66
N THR A 202 -1.62 26.07 -3.99
CA THR A 202 -2.59 25.34 -4.80
C THR A 202 -2.10 23.93 -5.19
N VAL A 203 -1.05 23.44 -4.53
CA VAL A 203 -0.48 22.12 -4.81
C VAL A 203 -1.39 21.02 -4.25
N VAL A 204 -1.70 20.01 -5.07
CA VAL A 204 -2.39 18.80 -4.61
C VAL A 204 -1.45 17.98 -3.74
N THR A 205 -1.89 17.66 -2.51
CA THR A 205 -1.08 16.95 -1.51
C THR A 205 -1.58 15.54 -1.21
N ALA A 206 -2.75 15.18 -1.73
CA ALA A 206 -3.22 13.81 -1.77
C ALA A 206 -4.12 13.62 -2.98
N MET A 207 -3.95 12.49 -3.65
CA MET A 207 -4.95 11.86 -4.51
C MET A 207 -5.22 10.47 -3.94
N SER A 208 -6.49 10.09 -3.81
CA SER A 208 -6.88 8.80 -3.24
C SER A 208 -8.28 8.45 -3.71
N ARG A 209 -8.57 7.16 -3.83
CA ARG A 209 -9.82 6.66 -4.38
C ARG A 209 -10.25 5.43 -3.61
N ASN A 210 -11.55 5.28 -3.36
CA ASN A 210 -12.08 4.23 -2.48
C ASN A 210 -12.96 3.22 -3.24
N GLY A 211 -12.91 3.17 -4.57
CA GLY A 211 -13.77 2.32 -5.39
C GLY A 211 -15.20 2.83 -5.55
N VAL A 212 -15.48 4.05 -5.07
CA VAL A 212 -16.77 4.75 -5.20
C VAL A 212 -16.53 6.21 -5.57
N GLU A 213 -15.62 6.87 -4.87
CA GLU A 213 -15.21 8.26 -5.06
C GLU A 213 -13.70 8.37 -5.27
N PHE A 214 -13.33 9.32 -6.12
CA PHE A 214 -11.98 9.86 -6.20
C PHE A 214 -11.95 11.17 -5.41
N GLY A 215 -10.93 11.34 -4.58
CA GLY A 215 -10.77 12.51 -3.72
C GLY A 215 -9.38 13.10 -3.81
N ILE A 216 -9.31 14.43 -3.70
CA ILE A 216 -8.05 15.16 -3.55
C ILE A 216 -8.02 16.00 -2.29
N ARG A 217 -6.80 16.32 -1.84
CA ARG A 217 -6.52 17.38 -0.88
C ARG A 217 -5.57 18.40 -1.49
N VAL A 218 -5.72 19.67 -1.12
CA VAL A 218 -4.90 20.78 -1.62
C VAL A 218 -4.24 21.49 -0.43
N SER A 219 -2.96 21.80 -0.57
CA SER A 219 -2.10 22.32 0.50
C SER A 219 -2.72 23.47 1.30
N GLY A 220 -3.15 24.54 0.63
CA GLY A 220 -3.70 25.74 1.27
C GLY A 220 -5.15 25.60 1.76
N LEU A 221 -5.78 24.42 1.59
CA LEU A 221 -7.17 24.15 1.97
C LEU A 221 -7.29 23.17 3.15
N GLY A 222 -6.17 22.92 3.85
CA GLY A 222 -6.14 22.14 5.08
C GLY A 222 -6.55 20.66 4.89
N ASP A 223 -7.45 20.18 5.74
CA ASP A 223 -7.92 18.79 5.77
C ASP A 223 -9.14 18.50 4.88
N GLU A 224 -9.63 19.49 4.14
CA GLU A 224 -10.80 19.34 3.27
C GLU A 224 -10.53 18.36 2.12
N TRP A 225 -11.49 17.45 1.91
CA TRP A 225 -11.51 16.55 0.77
C TRP A 225 -12.45 17.09 -0.31
N PHE A 226 -11.95 17.16 -1.54
CA PHE A 226 -12.77 17.44 -2.72
C PHE A 226 -12.99 16.14 -3.47
N THR A 227 -14.24 15.67 -3.56
CA THR A 227 -14.58 14.37 -4.14
C THR A 227 -15.42 14.47 -5.41
N THR A 228 -15.30 13.43 -6.23
CA THR A 228 -16.09 13.16 -7.43
C THR A 228 -16.29 11.63 -7.52
N PRO A 229 -17.28 11.11 -8.27
CA PRO A 229 -17.35 9.68 -8.54
C PRO A 229 -16.03 9.13 -9.08
N ALA A 230 -15.60 7.97 -8.58
CA ALA A 230 -14.39 7.30 -9.03
C ALA A 230 -14.55 6.90 -10.51
N PRO A 231 -13.50 7.09 -11.33
CA PRO A 231 -13.58 6.77 -12.76
C PRO A 231 -13.64 5.26 -12.99
N VAL A 232 -14.23 4.89 -14.13
CA VAL A 232 -14.05 3.56 -14.73
C VAL A 232 -12.66 3.54 -15.37
N LEU A 233 -11.90 2.48 -15.12
CA LEU A 233 -10.57 2.30 -15.72
C LEU A 233 -10.71 1.61 -17.08
N GLU A 234 -10.25 2.27 -18.14
CA GLU A 234 -10.12 1.68 -19.46
C GLU A 234 -8.72 1.09 -19.61
N GLY A 235 -8.63 -0.21 -19.96
CA GLY A 235 -7.36 -0.90 -20.07
C GLY A 235 -7.50 -2.30 -20.67
N LEU A 236 -6.40 -3.05 -20.68
CA LEU A 236 -6.37 -4.43 -21.14
C LEU A 236 -6.90 -5.38 -20.05
N TYR A 237 -7.70 -6.36 -20.46
CA TYR A 237 -8.30 -7.36 -19.56
C TYR A 237 -7.62 -8.72 -19.73
N MET A 238 -7.45 -9.44 -18.61
CA MET A 238 -6.99 -10.83 -18.66
C MET A 238 -7.99 -11.70 -19.43
N PRO A 239 -7.53 -12.77 -20.12
CA PRO A 239 -8.42 -13.68 -20.82
C PRO A 239 -9.55 -14.20 -19.92
N GLY A 240 -10.80 -14.02 -20.36
CA GLY A 240 -12.00 -14.40 -19.60
C GLY A 240 -12.65 -13.26 -18.80
N TYR A 241 -12.01 -12.10 -18.68
CA TYR A 241 -12.56 -10.91 -18.02
C TYR A 241 -12.84 -9.78 -19.01
N SER A 242 -13.69 -8.85 -18.58
CA SER A 242 -14.11 -7.68 -19.37
C SER A 242 -14.32 -6.45 -18.49
N ALA A 243 -14.59 -5.31 -19.13
CA ALA A 243 -14.97 -4.08 -18.44
C ALA A 243 -16.22 -4.21 -17.55
N LYS A 244 -17.06 -5.22 -17.76
CA LYS A 244 -18.26 -5.47 -16.93
C LYS A 244 -17.91 -6.08 -15.57
N ASP A 245 -16.74 -6.68 -15.46
CA ASP A 245 -16.25 -7.34 -14.25
C ASP A 245 -15.38 -6.39 -13.40
N ALA A 246 -15.00 -5.23 -13.96
CA ALA A 246 -14.14 -4.26 -13.30
C ALA A 246 -14.88 -3.45 -12.23
N GLY A 247 -14.22 -3.25 -11.10
CA GLY A 247 -14.59 -2.21 -10.14
C GLY A 247 -14.18 -0.82 -10.63
N LEU A 248 -14.65 0.21 -9.93
CA LEU A 248 -14.14 1.57 -10.09
C LEU A 248 -12.74 1.70 -9.46
N ASP A 249 -12.08 2.80 -9.78
CA ASP A 249 -10.73 3.10 -9.29
C ASP A 249 -10.62 3.05 -7.75
N ILE A 250 -9.65 2.30 -7.20
CA ILE A 250 -9.52 2.03 -5.75
C ILE A 250 -8.06 1.94 -5.22
N GLY A 251 -7.78 2.64 -4.11
CA GLY A 251 -6.50 2.69 -3.40
C GLY A 251 -5.90 4.08 -3.18
N ASP A 252 -4.89 4.13 -2.33
CA ASP A 252 -4.10 5.34 -2.08
C ASP A 252 -2.85 5.41 -2.97
N SER A 253 -2.62 4.43 -3.86
CA SER A 253 -1.38 4.39 -4.66
C SER A 253 -1.24 5.54 -5.65
N SER A 254 -2.29 6.35 -5.87
CA SER A 254 -2.20 7.63 -6.58
C SER A 254 -1.38 8.70 -5.84
N ILE A 255 -0.93 8.41 -4.61
CA ILE A 255 0.13 9.16 -3.94
C ILE A 255 1.45 9.13 -4.71
N THR A 256 1.69 8.10 -5.53
CA THR A 256 2.88 7.99 -6.38
C THR A 256 2.83 9.04 -7.50
N GLU A 257 1.69 9.21 -8.18
CA GLU A 257 1.48 10.31 -9.13
C GLU A 257 1.48 11.69 -8.46
N THR A 258 1.01 11.78 -7.21
CA THR A 258 1.03 13.06 -6.46
C THR A 258 2.45 13.60 -6.30
N VAL A 259 3.45 12.72 -6.21
CA VAL A 259 4.88 13.12 -6.17
C VAL A 259 5.57 13.05 -7.54
N GLY A 260 4.80 12.89 -8.62
CA GLY A 260 5.31 12.90 -10.00
C GLY A 260 5.91 11.58 -10.47
N TRP A 261 5.63 10.45 -9.80
CA TRP A 261 5.96 9.11 -10.29
C TRP A 261 4.76 8.49 -11.03
N GLY A 262 4.74 7.16 -11.16
CA GLY A 262 3.68 6.40 -11.79
C GLY A 262 3.43 6.86 -13.22
N GLY A 263 2.17 7.15 -13.53
CA GLY A 263 1.76 7.64 -14.86
C GLY A 263 2.54 8.86 -15.37
N PHE A 264 3.05 9.73 -14.48
CA PHE A 264 3.79 10.95 -14.86
C PHE A 264 5.18 10.67 -15.46
N VAL A 265 5.76 9.50 -15.15
CA VAL A 265 7.08 9.08 -15.67
C VAL A 265 6.98 7.85 -16.56
N LEU A 266 5.79 7.55 -17.07
CA LEU A 266 5.52 6.36 -17.90
C LEU A 266 6.44 6.24 -19.11
N GLY A 267 6.89 7.36 -19.69
CA GLY A 267 7.87 7.38 -20.78
C GLY A 267 9.22 6.72 -20.43
N GLY A 268 9.55 6.62 -19.15
CA GLY A 268 10.71 5.89 -18.65
C GLY A 268 10.46 4.39 -18.47
N ALA A 269 9.21 3.93 -18.49
CA ALA A 269 8.81 2.56 -18.16
C ALA A 269 8.15 1.80 -19.33
N PRO A 270 8.77 1.72 -20.53
CA PRO A 270 8.13 1.15 -21.72
C PRO A 270 7.75 -0.33 -21.56
N GLY A 271 8.38 -1.06 -20.63
CA GLY A 271 8.07 -2.46 -20.35
C GLY A 271 6.67 -2.69 -19.78
N ILE A 272 5.97 -1.62 -19.36
CA ILE A 272 4.61 -1.72 -18.82
C ILE A 272 3.51 -1.48 -19.87
N LEU A 273 3.85 -0.95 -21.05
CA LEU A 273 2.85 -0.56 -22.05
C LEU A 273 1.95 -1.73 -22.47
N SER A 274 2.51 -2.93 -22.61
CA SER A 274 1.72 -4.14 -22.92
C SER A 274 0.75 -4.57 -21.81
N LEU A 275 0.88 -4.01 -20.61
CA LEU A 275 0.01 -4.28 -19.46
C LEU A 275 -1.05 -3.19 -19.29
N VAL A 276 -0.65 -1.92 -19.45
CA VAL A 276 -1.55 -0.77 -19.18
C VAL A 276 -2.34 -0.29 -20.40
N GLY A 277 -1.93 -0.67 -21.61
CA GLY A 277 -2.56 -0.25 -22.87
C GLY A 277 -1.88 0.96 -23.48
#